data_AF-A0A060CQV7-F1
#
_entry.id   AF-A0A060CQV7-F1
#
_cell.length_a   1.000
_cell.length_b   1.000
_cell.length_c   1.000
_cell.angle_alpha   90.00
_cell.angle_beta   90.00
_cell.angle_gamma   90.00
#
_symmetry.space_group_name_H-M   'P 1'
#
loop_
_entity.id
_entity.type
_entity.pdbx_description
1 polymer ?
#
loop_
_entity_poly.entity_id
_entity_poly.type
_entity_poly.pdbx_seq_one_letter_code
_entity_poly.pdbx_strand_id
1 'polypeptide(L)'
;VAVVGGSDAVTPALRQRLAHDYPGLRFAGHWTPPRETLSSRADSLALCEQLRAAQADVVLVCLGKPRQERWIAEYGAETGARVLLAFGAVVDFLAGRVSRAPQWVSRAGVEWMWRLMLEPRRLARRYLIEGPPAYIAVRRSRPVPTGHGPST
;
A
#
# COMPACT_ATOMS: atom_id res chain seq x y z
N VAL A 1 5.26 14.49 2.27
CA VAL A 1 4.91 13.07 1.99
C VAL A 1 6.12 12.19 2.19
N ALA A 2 5.98 11.10 2.92
CA ALA A 2 6.97 10.05 3.08
C ALA A 2 6.46 8.74 2.48
N VAL A 3 7.38 7.85 2.10
CA VAL A 3 7.06 6.52 1.57
C VAL A 3 7.82 5.47 2.39
N VAL A 4 7.15 4.40 2.75
CA VAL A 4 7.72 3.28 3.51
C VAL A 4 7.49 1.98 2.76
N GLY A 5 8.55 1.23 2.44
CA GLY A 5 8.49 -0.02 1.69
C GLY A 5 8.66 0.15 0.18
N GLY A 6 8.81 -0.96 -0.53
CA GLY A 6 9.30 -0.98 -1.91
C GLY A 6 10.81 -1.17 -1.96
N SER A 7 11.40 -0.98 -3.14
CA SER A 7 12.84 -1.18 -3.37
C SER A 7 13.58 0.16 -3.39
N ASP A 8 14.75 0.24 -2.77
CA ASP A 8 15.60 1.44 -2.82
C ASP A 8 15.94 1.88 -4.23
N ALA A 9 16.00 0.93 -5.16
CA ALA A 9 16.29 1.21 -6.55
C ALA A 9 15.22 2.14 -7.17
N VAL A 10 14.01 2.24 -6.61
CA VAL A 10 12.97 3.15 -7.13
C VAL A 10 13.09 4.58 -6.63
N THR A 11 13.87 4.83 -5.57
CA THR A 11 13.93 6.12 -4.87
C THR A 11 14.23 7.30 -5.80
N PRO A 12 15.23 7.21 -6.72
CA PRO A 12 15.54 8.33 -7.61
C PRO A 12 14.37 8.68 -8.54
N ALA A 13 13.76 7.67 -9.16
CA ALA A 13 12.63 7.83 -10.07
C ALA A 13 11.40 8.40 -9.35
N LEU A 14 11.12 7.90 -8.14
CA LEU A 14 10.02 8.39 -7.31
C LEU A 14 10.19 9.87 -6.95
N ARG A 15 11.39 10.27 -6.50
CA ARG A 15 11.70 11.67 -6.18
C ARG A 15 11.54 12.56 -7.40
N GLN A 16 12.11 12.17 -8.54
CA GLN A 16 12.05 12.94 -9.77
C GLN A 16 10.60 13.13 -10.24
N ARG A 17 9.82 12.05 -10.22
CA ARG A 17 8.44 12.09 -10.69
C ARG A 17 7.52 12.90 -9.78
N LEU A 18 7.66 12.77 -8.47
CA LEU A 18 6.90 13.59 -7.52
C LEU A 18 7.24 15.08 -7.65
N ALA A 19 8.51 15.42 -7.87
CA ALA A 19 8.93 16.81 -8.09
C ALA A 19 8.37 17.39 -9.40
N HIS A 20 8.28 16.57 -10.46
CA HIS A 20 7.74 16.98 -11.76
C HIS A 20 6.21 17.10 -11.74
N ASP A 21 5.52 16.04 -11.29
CA ASP A 21 4.05 15.95 -11.35
C ASP A 21 3.40 16.82 -10.24
N TYR A 22 4.09 17.05 -9.12
CA TYR A 22 3.58 17.78 -7.95
C TYR A 22 4.63 18.75 -7.36
N PRO A 23 4.93 19.88 -8.03
CA PRO A 23 6.01 20.78 -7.63
C PRO A 23 5.83 21.44 -6.24
N GLY A 24 4.59 21.57 -5.75
CA GLY A 24 4.29 22.06 -4.39
C GLY A 24 4.44 21.01 -3.29
N LEU A 25 4.71 19.76 -3.64
CA LEU A 25 4.76 18.64 -2.71
C LEU A 25 6.16 18.47 -2.10
N ARG A 26 6.29 18.65 -0.78
CA ARG A 26 7.54 18.30 -0.08
C ARG A 26 7.68 16.79 0.05
N PHE A 27 8.64 16.21 -0.67
CA PHE A 27 9.03 14.81 -0.51
C PHE A 27 9.98 14.65 0.68
N ALA A 28 9.46 14.12 1.79
CA ALA A 28 10.16 14.00 3.06
C ALA A 28 11.18 12.86 3.05
N GLY A 29 10.93 11.79 2.29
CA GLY A 29 11.87 10.69 2.16
C GLY A 29 11.22 9.37 1.74
N HIS A 30 12.09 8.37 1.55
CA HIS A 30 11.73 6.99 1.26
C HIS A 30 12.52 6.09 2.20
N TRP A 31 11.82 5.20 2.89
CA TRP A 31 12.40 4.21 3.80
C TRP A 31 12.03 2.82 3.32
N THR A 32 13.00 1.91 3.27
CA THR A 32 12.85 0.57 2.70
C THR A 32 13.26 -0.50 3.72
N PRO A 33 12.62 -0.51 4.91
CA PRO A 33 13.04 -1.39 5.99
C PRO A 33 12.95 -2.87 5.54
N PRO A 34 13.98 -3.68 5.86
CA PRO A 34 13.91 -5.13 5.72
C PRO A 34 12.72 -5.72 6.48
N ARG A 35 12.34 -6.94 6.11
CA ARG A 35 11.17 -7.62 6.69
C ARG A 35 11.37 -7.94 8.17
N GLU A 36 12.60 -8.19 8.54
CA GLU A 36 13.09 -8.55 9.86
C GLU A 36 12.97 -7.34 10.80
N THR A 37 13.38 -6.16 10.32
CA THR A 37 13.26 -4.86 10.99
C THR A 37 11.81 -4.56 11.37
N LEU A 38 10.86 -4.85 10.49
CA LEU A 38 9.43 -4.62 10.75
C LEU A 38 8.81 -5.60 11.75
N SER A 39 9.50 -6.69 12.10
CA SER A 39 9.06 -7.65 13.12
C SER A 39 9.54 -7.27 14.52
N SER A 40 10.49 -6.34 14.61
CA SER A 40 11.06 -5.82 15.85
C SER A 40 10.32 -4.56 16.27
N ARG A 41 9.84 -4.53 17.52
CA ARG A 41 9.19 -3.35 18.10
C ARG A 41 10.15 -2.17 18.18
N ALA A 42 11.40 -2.42 18.59
CA ALA A 42 12.41 -1.37 18.73
C ALA A 42 12.73 -0.72 17.37
N ASP A 43 12.93 -1.54 16.34
CA ASP A 43 13.25 -1.01 15.01
C ASP A 43 12.06 -0.33 14.34
N SER A 44 10.84 -0.82 14.59
CA SER A 44 9.61 -0.15 14.13
C SER A 44 9.42 1.21 14.77
N LEU A 45 9.73 1.36 16.06
CA LEU A 45 9.72 2.65 16.75
C LEU A 45 10.82 3.58 16.23
N ALA A 46 12.03 3.08 15.99
CA ALA A 46 13.11 3.87 15.38
C ALA A 46 12.72 4.38 13.98
N LEU A 47 12.03 3.57 13.18
CA LEU A 47 11.47 4.00 11.89
C LEU A 47 10.41 5.10 12.09
N CYS A 48 9.53 4.98 13.10
CA CYS A 48 8.55 6.01 13.42
C CYS A 48 9.20 7.34 13.82
N GLU A 49 10.28 7.29 14.61
CA GLU A 49 11.06 8.47 14.97
C GLU A 49 11.66 9.16 13.74
N GLN A 50 12.19 8.40 12.78
CA GLN A 50 12.70 8.94 11.52
C GLN A 50 11.59 9.63 10.70
N LEU A 51 10.39 9.03 10.63
CA LEU A 51 9.23 9.62 9.95
C LEU A 51 8.76 10.91 10.63
N ARG A 52 8.74 10.92 11.96
CA ARG A 52 8.37 12.08 12.78
C ARG A 52 9.38 13.21 12.61
N ALA A 53 10.67 12.90 12.65
CA ALA A 53 11.75 13.85 12.43
C ALA A 53 11.72 14.46 11.01
N ALA A 54 11.32 13.67 10.00
CA ALA A 54 11.12 14.15 8.64
C ALA A 54 9.87 15.04 8.48
N GLN A 55 9.04 15.15 9.52
CA GLN A 55 7.78 15.89 9.56
C GLN A 55 6.85 15.48 8.41
N ALA A 56 6.68 14.18 8.18
CA ALA A 56 5.83 13.71 7.10
C ALA A 56 4.34 13.84 7.46
N ASP A 57 3.60 14.74 6.80
CA ASP A 57 2.14 14.86 7.02
C ASP A 57 1.35 13.64 6.53
N VAL A 58 1.83 13.02 5.46
CA VAL A 58 1.22 11.85 4.81
C VAL A 58 2.30 10.79 4.60
N VAL A 59 2.03 9.57 5.05
CA VAL A 59 2.91 8.41 4.89
C VAL A 59 2.24 7.36 4.00
N LEU A 60 2.90 7.03 2.88
CA LEU A 60 2.47 5.97 1.97
C LEU A 60 3.12 4.66 2.41
N VAL A 61 2.33 3.74 2.96
CA VAL A 61 2.80 2.45 3.49
C VAL A 61 2.66 1.37 2.42
N CYS A 62 3.81 0.94 1.89
CA CYS A 62 3.99 0.03 0.77
C CYS A 62 4.66 -1.29 1.21
N LEU A 63 4.30 -1.78 2.40
CA LEU A 63 4.88 -2.98 3.02
C LEU A 63 4.23 -4.30 2.56
N GLY A 64 3.11 -4.20 1.83
CA GLY A 64 2.32 -5.34 1.37
C GLY A 64 1.41 -5.93 2.45
N LYS A 65 0.36 -6.63 2.01
CA LYS A 65 -0.62 -7.27 2.89
C LYS A 65 -0.08 -8.59 3.46
N PRO A 66 -0.45 -8.97 4.70
CA PRO A 66 -1.25 -8.22 5.68
C PRO A 66 -0.41 -7.28 6.57
N ARG A 67 0.89 -7.14 6.26
CA ARG A 67 1.87 -6.47 7.13
C ARG A 67 1.61 -4.97 7.25
N GLN A 68 1.29 -4.32 6.14
CA GLN A 68 1.01 -2.88 6.12
C GLN A 68 -0.15 -2.53 7.06
N GLU A 69 -1.23 -3.32 7.07
CA GLU A 69 -2.38 -3.08 7.93
C GLU A 69 -2.02 -3.24 9.40
N ARG A 70 -1.26 -4.29 9.73
CA ARG A 70 -0.80 -4.55 11.10
C ARG A 70 0.15 -3.46 11.59
N TRP A 71 1.14 -3.10 10.77
CA TRP A 71 2.12 -2.08 11.13
C TRP A 71 1.46 -0.71 11.30
N ILE A 72 0.50 -0.34 10.43
CA ILE A 72 -0.28 0.90 10.61
C ILE A 72 -1.10 0.85 11.90
N ALA A 73 -1.78 -0.27 12.18
CA ALA A 73 -2.60 -0.40 13.38
C ALA A 73 -1.77 -0.32 14.67
N GLU A 74 -0.56 -0.86 14.67
CA GLU A 74 0.30 -0.95 15.85
C GLU A 74 1.18 0.30 16.04
N TYR A 75 1.74 0.85 14.97
CA TYR A 75 2.76 1.92 15.03
C TYR A 75 2.32 3.22 14.36
N GLY A 76 1.17 3.26 13.69
CA GLY A 76 0.75 4.41 12.88
C GLY A 76 0.70 5.72 13.66
N ALA A 77 0.22 5.68 14.90
CA ALA A 77 0.17 6.85 15.79
C ALA A 77 1.57 7.40 16.13
N GLU A 78 2.57 6.53 16.21
CA GLU A 78 3.94 6.92 16.54
C GLU A 78 4.65 7.64 15.39
N THR A 79 4.17 7.51 14.16
CA THR A 79 4.81 8.18 13.01
C THR A 79 4.71 9.71 13.06
N GLY A 80 3.76 10.26 13.83
CA GLY A 80 3.44 11.69 13.84
C GLY A 80 2.75 12.20 12.57
N ALA A 81 2.45 11.31 11.61
CA ALA A 81 1.75 11.67 10.39
C ALA A 81 0.26 11.85 10.64
N ARG A 82 -0.37 12.76 9.89
CA ARG A 82 -1.83 13.00 9.95
C ARG A 82 -2.61 11.93 9.21
N VAL A 83 -2.01 11.38 8.15
CA VAL A 83 -2.65 10.37 7.29
C VAL A 83 -1.66 9.27 6.94
N LEU A 84 -2.08 8.02 7.10
CA LEU A 84 -1.36 6.83 6.63
C LEU A 84 -2.19 6.13 5.57
N LEU A 85 -1.59 5.86 4.40
CA LEU A 85 -2.26 5.23 3.27
C LEU A 85 -1.60 3.90 2.93
N ALA A 86 -2.36 2.81 3.06
CA ALA A 86 -1.89 1.46 2.80
C ALA A 86 -1.94 1.15 1.29
N PHE A 87 -0.83 1.37 0.57
CA PHE A 87 -0.79 1.34 -0.89
C PHE A 87 -0.11 0.09 -1.49
N GLY A 88 0.45 -0.81 -0.68
CA GLY A 88 1.02 -2.07 -1.18
C GLY A 88 2.09 -1.86 -2.25
N ALA A 89 2.01 -2.57 -3.38
CA ALA A 89 3.01 -2.49 -4.45
C ALA A 89 2.91 -1.23 -5.34
N VAL A 90 2.11 -0.23 -4.96
CA VAL A 90 1.93 1.02 -5.76
C VAL A 90 3.24 1.77 -5.94
N VAL A 91 4.21 1.65 -5.03
CA VAL A 91 5.55 2.24 -5.21
C VAL A 91 6.22 1.78 -6.52
N ASP A 92 6.11 0.51 -6.88
CA ASP A 92 6.71 0.00 -8.12
C ASP A 92 5.98 0.53 -9.37
N PHE A 93 4.68 0.82 -9.25
CA PHE A 93 3.90 1.50 -10.29
C PHE A 93 4.22 2.99 -10.39
N LEU A 94 4.38 3.69 -9.25
CA LEU A 94 4.75 5.11 -9.20
C LEU A 94 6.16 5.34 -9.75
N ALA A 95 7.06 4.37 -9.55
CA ALA A 95 8.41 4.36 -10.11
C ALA A 95 8.47 4.02 -11.61
N GLY A 96 7.33 3.70 -12.24
CA GLY A 96 7.25 3.37 -13.66
C GLY A 96 7.84 2.00 -14.04
N ARG A 97 8.14 1.13 -13.06
CA ARG A 97 8.73 -0.20 -13.31
C ARG A 97 7.71 -1.25 -13.70
N VAL A 98 6.46 -1.08 -13.28
CA VAL A 98 5.36 -1.99 -13.63
C VAL A 98 4.41 -1.26 -14.57
N SER A 99 4.34 -1.74 -15.81
CA SER A 99 3.37 -1.24 -16.78
C SER A 99 1.96 -1.62 -16.32
N ARG A 100 1.07 -0.62 -16.17
CA ARG A 100 -0.35 -0.90 -15.93
C ARG A 100 -0.91 -1.71 -17.09
N ALA A 101 -1.95 -2.49 -16.83
CA ALA A 101 -2.70 -3.10 -17.91
C ALA A 101 -3.15 -2.00 -18.90
N PRO A 102 -3.09 -2.25 -20.23
CA PRO A 102 -3.62 -1.32 -21.21
C PRO A 102 -5.03 -0.87 -20.82
N GLN A 103 -5.38 0.39 -21.08
CA GLN A 103 -6.65 0.95 -20.60
C GLN A 103 -7.88 0.17 -21.06
N TRP A 104 -7.82 -0.49 -22.22
CA TRP A 104 -8.90 -1.34 -22.72
C TRP A 104 -9.05 -2.63 -21.89
N VAL A 105 -7.94 -3.20 -21.40
CA VAL A 105 -7.92 -4.37 -20.50
C VAL A 105 -8.49 -4.02 -19.13
N SER A 106 -8.10 -2.86 -18.59
CA SER A 106 -8.61 -2.37 -17.30
C SER A 106 -10.10 -2.04 -17.39
N ARG A 107 -10.55 -1.38 -18.48
CA ARG A 107 -11.98 -1.10 -18.74
C ARG A 107 -12.82 -2.37 -18.92
N ALA A 108 -12.25 -3.42 -19.49
CA ALA A 108 -12.91 -4.71 -19.65
C ALA A 108 -12.99 -5.53 -18.34
N GLY A 109 -12.43 -5.03 -17.22
CA GLY A 109 -12.45 -5.72 -15.93
C GLY A 109 -11.55 -6.97 -15.86
N VAL A 110 -10.71 -7.19 -16.87
CA VAL A 110 -9.82 -8.37 -16.99
C VAL A 110 -8.36 -8.06 -16.62
N GLU A 111 -8.14 -6.96 -15.91
CA GLU A 111 -6.82 -6.59 -15.39
C GLU A 111 -6.20 -7.68 -14.48
N TRP A 112 -7.02 -8.44 -13.76
CA TRP A 112 -6.55 -9.57 -12.95
C TRP A 112 -5.88 -10.66 -13.81
N MET A 113 -6.42 -10.92 -15.01
CA MET A 113 -5.91 -11.92 -15.94
C MET A 113 -4.60 -11.44 -16.57
N TRP A 114 -4.53 -10.17 -16.93
CA TRP A 114 -3.28 -9.54 -17.41
C TRP A 114 -2.16 -9.62 -16.38
N ARG A 115 -2.44 -9.32 -15.11
CA ARG A 115 -1.47 -9.44 -14.01
C ARG A 115 -1.07 -10.90 -13.78
N LEU A 116 -2.01 -11.84 -13.88
CA LEU A 116 -1.71 -13.27 -13.79
C LEU A 116 -0.78 -13.74 -14.91
N MET A 117 -0.95 -13.26 -16.14
CA MET A 117 -0.06 -13.60 -17.25
C MET A 117 1.37 -13.03 -17.07
N LEU A 118 1.50 -11.86 -16.45
CA LEU A 118 2.81 -11.25 -16.16
C LEU A 118 3.57 -11.96 -15.02
N GLU A 119 2.87 -12.43 -13.98
CA GLU A 119 3.50 -13.09 -12.84
C GLU A 119 2.77 -14.38 -12.41
N PRO A 120 2.72 -15.41 -13.28
CA PRO A 120 1.87 -16.58 -13.09
C PRO A 120 2.21 -17.34 -11.82
N ARG A 121 3.50 -17.52 -11.51
CA ARG A 121 3.95 -18.25 -10.31
C ARG A 121 3.59 -17.55 -9.00
N ARG A 122 3.61 -16.22 -8.98
CA ARG A 122 3.34 -15.43 -7.76
C ARG A 122 1.85 -15.24 -7.51
N LEU A 123 1.06 -15.09 -8.58
CA LEU A 123 -0.34 -14.67 -8.48
C LEU A 123 -1.36 -15.81 -8.68
N ALA A 124 -0.96 -16.97 -9.19
CA ALA A 124 -1.87 -18.10 -9.42
C ALA A 124 -2.61 -18.53 -8.15
N ARG A 125 -1.90 -18.72 -7.02
CA ARG A 125 -2.55 -19.09 -5.75
C ARG A 125 -3.57 -18.05 -5.31
N ARG A 126 -3.21 -16.77 -5.40
CA ARG A 126 -4.07 -15.66 -4.97
C ARG A 126 -5.35 -15.55 -5.82
N TYR A 127 -5.25 -15.69 -7.14
CA TYR A 127 -6.41 -15.50 -8.02
C TYR A 127 -7.23 -16.77 -8.23
N LEU A 128 -6.59 -17.93 -8.34
CA LEU A 128 -7.26 -19.18 -8.69
C LEU A 128 -7.71 -19.97 -7.46
N ILE A 129 -7.04 -19.82 -6.33
CA ILE A 129 -7.32 -20.61 -5.11
C ILE A 129 -8.01 -19.74 -4.06
N GLU A 130 -7.47 -18.57 -3.73
CA GLU A 130 -8.01 -17.70 -2.66
C GLU A 130 -9.17 -16.80 -3.13
N GLY A 131 -9.16 -16.41 -4.41
CA GLY A 131 -10.17 -15.54 -5.01
C GLY A 131 -11.60 -16.11 -5.00
N PRO A 132 -11.84 -17.35 -5.50
CA PRO A 132 -13.20 -17.89 -5.60
C PRO A 132 -13.91 -18.05 -4.24
N PRO A 133 -13.28 -18.59 -3.18
CA PRO A 133 -13.89 -18.66 -1.85
C PRO A 133 -14.22 -17.28 -1.28
N ALA A 134 -13.32 -16.31 -1.43
CA ALA A 134 -13.53 -14.94 -0.96
C ALA A 134 -14.72 -14.27 -1.69
N TYR A 135 -14.84 -14.48 -3.00
CA TYR A 135 -15.94 -13.96 -3.80
C TYR A 135 -17.30 -14.56 -3.38
N ILE A 136 -17.33 -15.88 -3.15
CA ILE A 136 -18.53 -16.58 -2.68
C ILE A 136 -18.93 -16.07 -1.28
N ALA A 137 -17.97 -15.85 -0.38
CA ALA A 137 -18.22 -15.29 0.94
C ALA A 137 -18.88 -13.90 0.87
N VAL A 138 -18.36 -13.01 0.02
CA VAL A 138 -18.93 -11.66 -0.20
C VAL A 138 -20.34 -11.72 -0.82
N ARG A 139 -20.60 -12.64 -1.74
CA ARG A 139 -21.97 -12.81 -2.31
C ARG A 139 -22.96 -13.39 -1.30
N ARG A 140 -22.50 -14.16 -0.32
CA ARG A 140 -23.36 -14.79 0.70
C ARG A 140 -23.56 -13.92 1.94
N SER A 141 -22.70 -12.92 2.18
CA SER A 141 -22.92 -11.96 3.26
C SER A 141 -24.13 -11.09 2.94
N ARG A 142 -25.17 -11.17 3.79
CA ARG A 142 -26.27 -10.21 3.79
C ARG A 142 -25.76 -8.86 4.29
N PRO A 143 -26.25 -7.71 3.77
CA PRO A 143 -25.94 -6.42 4.37
C PRO A 143 -26.36 -6.43 5.84
N VAL A 144 -25.45 -5.99 6.72
CA VAL A 144 -25.74 -5.77 8.13
C VAL A 144 -26.85 -4.72 8.21
N PRO A 145 -28.00 -4.99 8.87
CA PRO A 145 -29.02 -3.97 9.07
C PRO A 145 -28.41 -2.83 9.86
N THR A 146 -28.35 -1.63 9.27
CA THR A 146 -28.02 -0.40 9.99
C THR A 146 -29.21 -0.04 10.87
N GLY A 147 -29.22 -0.57 12.09
CA GLY A 147 -30.17 -0.15 13.12
C GLY A 147 -29.99 1.35 13.38
N HIS A 148 -30.90 2.17 12.88
CA HIS A 148 -31.06 3.54 13.32
C HIS A 148 -31.64 3.47 14.74
N GLY A 149 -30.81 3.75 15.75
CA GLY A 149 -31.29 3.95 17.11
C GLY A 149 -32.22 5.16 17.17
N PRO A 150 -33.28 5.14 17.99
CA PRO A 150 -34.23 6.24 18.06
C PRO A 150 -33.53 7.49 18.60
N SER A 151 -33.73 8.60 17.90
CA SER A 151 -33.38 9.94 18.37
C SER A 151 -34.36 10.32 19.46
N THR A 152 -33.87 10.45 20.69
CA THR A 152 -34.51 11.21 21.78
C THR A 152 -33.46 12.06 22.45
#